data_AF-A0A9D8KP04-F1
#
_entry.id   AF-A0A9D8KP04-F1
#
_cell.length_a   1.000
_cell.length_b   1.000
_cell.length_c   1.000
_cell.angle_alpha   90.00
_cell.angle_beta   90.00
_cell.angle_gamma   90.00
#
_symmetry.space_group_name_H-M   'P 1'
#
loop_
_entity.id
_entity.type
_entity.pdbx_description
1 polymer ?
#
loop_
_entity_poly.entity_id
_entity_poly.type
_entity_poly.pdbx_seq_one_letter_code
_entity_poly.pdbx_strand_id
1 'polypeptide(L)'
;MHHKSIIKLFILFIASLGIIIILFLGGMIYINNNLSTYFIYYVKHLPHAKNTNPEMVMILDNLDSIDDPNIKGLRYDTDGNNSIINGEGTILTQAPDSNSIQYALIPKGTPQENYRTYYFSDNGKFYTYYYQRPDEGKDIYDDSEERQREAQHYIDEIITPIVNKLEDKPRVDLQWFFNKKYQERFSRD
;
A
#
# COMPACT_ATOMS: atom_id res chain seq x y z
N MET A 1 54.51 -9.72 30.98
CA MET A 1 53.11 -10.11 31.25
C MET A 1 52.07 -9.13 30.68
N HIS A 2 52.25 -7.81 30.80
CA HIS A 2 51.28 -6.80 30.34
C HIS A 2 50.85 -6.87 28.86
N HIS A 3 51.77 -7.12 27.92
CA HIS A 3 51.45 -7.11 26.49
C HIS A 3 50.44 -8.20 26.08
N LYS A 4 50.52 -9.40 26.68
CA LYS A 4 49.59 -10.51 26.41
C LYS A 4 48.17 -10.21 26.93
N SER A 5 48.05 -9.46 28.05
CA SER A 5 46.73 -9.03 28.55
C SER A 5 46.10 -7.94 27.69
N ILE A 6 46.90 -7.01 27.16
CA ILE A 6 46.40 -5.97 26.24
C ILE A 6 45.90 -6.57 24.93
N ILE A 7 46.63 -7.52 24.35
CA ILE A 7 46.21 -8.23 23.13
C ILE A 7 44.89 -9.00 23.37
N LYS A 8 44.76 -9.71 24.51
CA LYS A 8 43.52 -10.41 24.86
C LYS A 8 42.33 -9.45 24.98
N LEU A 9 42.53 -8.31 25.64
CA LEU A 9 41.47 -7.29 25.79
C LEU A 9 41.07 -6.71 24.43
N PHE A 10 42.03 -6.44 23.55
CA PHE A 10 41.77 -5.96 22.20
C PHE A 10 40.99 -6.97 21.36
N ILE A 11 41.34 -8.26 21.42
CA ILE A 11 40.59 -9.32 20.72
C ILE A 11 39.15 -9.41 21.24
N LEU A 12 38.95 -9.37 22.56
CA LEU A 12 37.60 -9.37 23.16
C LEU A 12 36.79 -8.15 22.72
N PHE A 13 37.40 -6.97 22.64
CA PHE A 13 36.75 -5.77 22.15
C PHE A 13 36.28 -5.93 20.70
N ILE A 14 37.16 -6.38 19.79
CA ILE A 14 36.80 -6.61 18.38
C ILE A 14 35.72 -7.68 18.25
N ALA A 15 35.79 -8.78 19.01
CA ALA A 15 34.77 -9.80 19.03
C ALA A 15 33.42 -9.26 19.51
N SER A 16 33.41 -8.44 20.58
CA SER A 16 32.19 -7.81 21.08
C SER A 16 31.56 -6.85 20.06
N LEU A 17 32.39 -6.07 19.35
CA LEU A 17 31.93 -5.18 18.30
C LEU A 17 31.33 -5.97 17.13
N GLY A 18 31.96 -7.08 16.75
CA GLY A 18 31.44 -8.00 15.73
C GLY A 18 30.07 -8.55 16.09
N ILE A 19 29.88 -8.99 17.34
CA ILE A 19 28.58 -9.48 17.83
C ILE A 19 27.52 -8.38 17.77
N ILE A 20 27.84 -7.16 18.21
CA ILE A 20 26.91 -6.02 18.18
C ILE A 20 26.47 -5.73 16.74
N ILE A 21 27.40 -5.72 15.78
CA ILE A 21 27.09 -5.49 14.36
C ILE A 21 26.17 -6.58 13.82
N ILE A 22 26.46 -7.85 14.11
CA ILE A 22 25.64 -8.98 13.66
C ILE A 22 24.21 -8.88 14.23
N LEU A 23 24.08 -8.59 15.53
CA LEU A 23 22.77 -8.42 16.17
C LEU A 23 22.00 -7.23 15.59
N PHE A 24 22.69 -6.11 15.31
CA PHE A 24 22.08 -4.93 14.71
C PHE A 24 21.55 -5.22 13.30
N LEU A 25 22.38 -5.83 12.44
CA LEU A 25 21.97 -6.20 11.08
C LEU A 25 20.84 -7.23 11.09
N GLY A 26 20.94 -8.25 11.94
CA GLY A 26 19.89 -9.25 12.11
C GLY A 26 18.57 -8.63 12.57
N GLY A 27 18.63 -7.68 13.50
CA GLY A 27 17.47 -6.92 13.97
C GLY A 27 16.83 -6.09 12.85
N MET A 28 17.62 -5.39 12.04
CA MET A 28 17.13 -4.61 10.90
C MET A 28 16.44 -5.49 9.85
N ILE A 29 17.04 -6.64 9.50
CA ILE A 29 16.44 -7.60 8.57
C ILE A 29 15.13 -8.15 9.15
N TYR A 30 15.12 -8.52 10.44
CA TYR A 30 13.91 -9.02 11.09
C TYR A 30 12.78 -7.97 11.09
N ILE A 31 13.08 -6.72 11.44
CA ILE A 31 12.11 -5.62 11.42
C ILE A 31 11.55 -5.45 10.00
N ASN A 32 12.41 -5.38 8.99
CA ASN A 32 11.96 -5.21 7.60
C ASN A 32 11.05 -6.35 7.15
N ASN A 33 11.46 -7.60 7.39
CA ASN A 33 10.69 -8.78 7.00
C ASN A 33 9.34 -8.83 7.73
N ASN A 34 9.32 -8.50 9.03
CA ASN A 34 8.09 -8.48 9.82
C ASN A 34 7.13 -7.38 9.31
N LEU A 35 7.61 -6.15 9.09
CA LEU A 35 6.78 -5.06 8.58
C LEU A 35 6.24 -5.36 7.18
N SER A 36 7.03 -5.99 6.31
CA SER A 36 6.61 -6.37 4.96
C SER A 36 5.64 -7.55 4.94
N THR A 37 5.84 -8.56 5.80
CA THR A 37 4.95 -9.74 5.86
C THR A 37 3.59 -9.40 6.47
N TYR A 38 3.58 -8.59 7.52
CA TYR A 38 2.38 -8.29 8.32
C TYR A 38 1.83 -6.89 8.05
N PHE A 39 2.12 -6.31 6.88
CA PHE A 39 1.73 -4.93 6.56
C PHE A 39 0.21 -4.72 6.61
N ILE A 40 -0.60 -5.73 6.23
CA ILE A 40 -2.07 -5.69 6.34
C ILE A 40 -2.52 -5.52 7.79
N TYR A 41 -1.92 -6.26 8.72
CA TYR A 41 -2.23 -6.10 10.14
C TYR A 41 -1.88 -4.70 10.62
N TYR A 42 -0.72 -4.17 10.23
CA TYR A 42 -0.29 -2.86 10.69
C TYR A 42 -1.07 -1.70 10.07
N VAL A 43 -1.43 -1.78 8.79
CA VAL A 43 -2.15 -0.71 8.09
C VAL A 43 -3.57 -0.55 8.63
N LYS A 44 -4.25 -1.64 9.01
CA LYS A 44 -5.59 -1.59 9.64
C LYS A 44 -5.63 -0.82 10.97
N HIS A 45 -4.49 -0.73 11.65
CA HIS A 45 -4.35 -0.03 12.94
C HIS A 45 -3.58 1.29 12.80
N LEU A 46 -3.26 1.71 11.57
CA LEU A 46 -2.58 2.96 11.31
C LEU A 46 -3.55 4.13 11.54
N PRO A 47 -3.22 5.13 12.36
CA PRO A 47 -4.00 6.36 12.40
C PRO A 47 -3.95 7.07 11.05
N HIS A 48 -5.11 7.38 10.48
CA HIS A 48 -5.23 8.03 9.17
C HIS A 48 -6.38 9.04 9.13
N ALA A 49 -6.31 9.98 8.20
CA ALA A 49 -7.34 10.99 7.98
C ALA A 49 -8.66 10.35 7.51
N LYS A 50 -9.77 11.05 7.72
CA LYS A 50 -11.08 10.58 7.28
C LYS A 50 -11.12 10.44 5.75
N ASN A 51 -11.82 9.42 5.25
CA ASN A 51 -12.02 9.16 3.82
C ASN A 51 -10.73 8.83 3.03
N THR A 52 -9.67 8.39 3.71
CA THR A 52 -8.48 7.80 3.09
C THR A 52 -8.61 6.28 3.03
N ASN A 53 -7.91 5.64 2.09
CA ASN A 53 -7.91 4.19 1.90
C ASN A 53 -6.49 3.62 2.03
N PRO A 54 -5.95 3.52 3.26
CA PRO A 54 -4.56 3.09 3.45
C PRO A 54 -4.34 1.63 3.07
N GLU A 55 -5.32 0.73 3.24
CA GLU A 55 -5.24 -0.66 2.78
C GLU A 55 -5.06 -0.73 1.26
N MET A 56 -5.89 0.02 0.51
CA MET A 56 -5.81 0.11 -0.94
C MET A 56 -4.41 0.52 -1.40
N VAL A 57 -3.90 1.60 -0.81
CA VAL A 57 -2.57 2.15 -1.12
C VAL A 57 -1.47 1.14 -0.82
N MET A 58 -1.49 0.54 0.38
CA MET A 58 -0.46 -0.41 0.78
C MET A 58 -0.47 -1.68 -0.06
N ILE A 59 -1.64 -2.16 -0.46
CA ILE A 59 -1.76 -3.32 -1.35
C ILE A 59 -1.22 -2.99 -2.74
N LEU A 60 -1.62 -1.87 -3.34
CA LEU A 60 -1.15 -1.48 -4.68
C LEU A 60 0.35 -1.19 -4.69
N ASP A 61 0.89 -0.54 -3.67
CA ASP A 61 2.31 -0.20 -3.60
C ASP A 61 3.23 -1.42 -3.41
N ASN A 62 2.69 -2.55 -2.96
CA ASN A 62 3.47 -3.76 -2.70
C ASN A 62 2.95 -4.98 -3.50
N LEU A 63 2.10 -4.77 -4.50
CA LEU A 63 1.40 -5.84 -5.21
C LEU A 63 2.35 -6.85 -5.87
N ASP A 64 3.48 -6.37 -6.39
CA ASP A 64 4.55 -7.16 -7.00
C ASP A 64 5.32 -8.05 -6.01
N SER A 65 5.24 -7.71 -4.73
CA SER A 65 5.93 -8.38 -3.63
C SER A 65 5.00 -9.28 -2.81
N ILE A 66 3.69 -9.22 -3.07
CA ILE A 66 2.67 -10.04 -2.42
C ILE A 66 2.47 -11.30 -3.26
N ASP A 67 2.53 -12.47 -2.63
CA ASP A 67 2.14 -13.72 -3.28
C ASP A 67 0.66 -13.64 -3.69
N ASP A 68 0.35 -13.90 -4.97
CA ASP A 68 -1.02 -13.88 -5.48
C ASP A 68 -1.89 -14.86 -4.65
N PRO A 69 -2.87 -14.35 -3.89
CA PRO A 69 -3.69 -15.18 -3.02
C PRO A 69 -4.68 -16.07 -3.80
N ASN A 70 -4.69 -15.99 -5.14
CA ASN A 70 -5.58 -16.71 -6.04
C ASN A 70 -7.06 -16.52 -5.67
N ILE A 71 -7.44 -15.27 -5.37
CA ILE A 71 -8.82 -14.92 -5.02
C ILE A 71 -9.67 -15.03 -6.29
N LYS A 72 -10.71 -15.87 -6.24
CA LYS A 72 -11.60 -16.09 -7.39
C LYS A 72 -12.20 -14.78 -7.87
N GLY A 73 -11.99 -14.47 -9.15
CA GLY A 73 -12.54 -13.26 -9.77
C GLY A 73 -11.70 -12.01 -9.54
N LEU A 74 -10.50 -12.11 -8.94
CA LEU A 74 -9.49 -11.06 -8.95
C LEU A 74 -8.27 -11.55 -9.75
N ARG A 75 -7.65 -10.65 -10.49
CA ARG A 75 -6.40 -10.87 -11.21
C ARG A 75 -5.44 -9.76 -10.87
N TYR A 76 -4.21 -10.11 -10.51
CA TYR A 76 -3.14 -9.12 -10.34
C TYR A 76 -2.44 -8.89 -11.68
N ASP A 77 -2.07 -7.65 -11.93
CA ASP A 77 -1.30 -7.22 -13.08
C ASP A 77 -0.17 -6.31 -12.58
N THR A 78 1.05 -6.81 -12.65
CA THR A 78 2.25 -6.11 -12.17
C THR A 78 3.20 -5.83 -13.32
N ASP A 79 2.76 -6.02 -14.57
CA ASP A 79 3.53 -5.63 -15.76
C ASP A 79 3.33 -4.13 -16.03
N GLY A 80 4.24 -3.32 -15.47
CA GLY A 80 4.13 -1.87 -15.47
C GLY A 80 3.59 -1.36 -14.13
N ASN A 81 2.43 -0.70 -14.15
CA ASN A 81 1.79 -0.21 -12.92
C ASN A 81 1.07 -1.36 -12.21
N ASN A 82 1.25 -1.45 -10.89
CA ASN A 82 0.54 -2.43 -10.09
C ASN A 82 -0.97 -2.19 -10.20
N SER A 83 -1.69 -3.22 -10.63
CA SER A 83 -3.11 -3.17 -10.90
C SER A 83 -3.82 -4.44 -10.43
N ILE A 84 -5.04 -4.29 -9.94
CA ILE A 84 -5.94 -5.39 -9.60
C ILE A 84 -7.18 -5.27 -10.45
N ILE A 85 -7.58 -6.37 -11.08
CA ILE A 85 -8.70 -6.40 -12.01
C ILE A 85 -9.72 -7.39 -11.49
N ASN A 86 -10.96 -6.92 -11.30
CA ASN A 86 -12.05 -7.80 -10.90
C ASN A 86 -12.68 -8.51 -12.11
N GLY A 87 -13.48 -9.55 -11.84
CA GLY A 87 -14.13 -10.37 -12.86
C GLY A 87 -15.16 -9.61 -13.71
N GLU A 88 -15.57 -8.42 -13.29
CA GLU A 88 -16.47 -7.54 -14.04
C GLU A 88 -15.72 -6.59 -15.00
N GLY A 89 -14.39 -6.54 -14.88
CA GLY A 89 -13.51 -5.70 -15.70
C GLY A 89 -13.20 -4.33 -15.10
N THR A 90 -13.51 -4.11 -13.83
CA THR A 90 -13.04 -2.92 -13.09
C THR A 90 -11.56 -3.07 -12.78
N ILE A 91 -10.79 -2.02 -13.07
CA ILE A 91 -9.34 -1.97 -12.88
C ILE A 91 -9.05 -0.97 -11.76
N LEU A 92 -8.38 -1.41 -10.70
CA LEU A 92 -7.81 -0.54 -9.68
C LEU A 92 -6.29 -0.54 -9.85
N THR A 93 -5.67 0.62 -10.07
CA THR A 93 -4.27 0.69 -10.52
C THR A 93 -3.52 1.88 -9.92
N GLN A 94 -2.19 1.76 -9.83
CA GLN A 94 -1.32 2.92 -9.72
C GLN A 94 -1.42 3.77 -11.00
N ALA A 95 -1.58 5.08 -10.82
CA ALA A 95 -1.71 6.05 -11.90
C ALA A 95 -1.03 7.38 -11.49
N PRO A 96 0.32 7.42 -11.47
CA PRO A 96 1.05 8.64 -11.15
C PRO A 96 0.96 9.62 -12.34
N ASP A 97 -0.16 10.31 -12.44
CA ASP A 97 -0.45 11.28 -13.52
C ASP A 97 -0.04 12.72 -13.12
N SER A 98 -0.07 13.02 -11.82
CA SER A 98 0.38 14.32 -11.27
C SER A 98 0.86 14.20 -9.83
N ASN A 99 1.40 15.28 -9.26
CA ASN A 99 1.78 15.31 -7.83
C ASN A 99 0.60 14.98 -6.88
N SER A 100 -0.65 15.16 -7.34
CA SER A 100 -1.85 14.99 -6.50
C SER A 100 -2.61 13.69 -6.78
N ILE A 101 -2.37 13.02 -7.91
CA ILE A 101 -3.07 11.79 -8.31
C ILE A 101 -2.04 10.66 -8.42
N GLN A 102 -2.25 9.61 -7.64
CA GLN A 102 -1.34 8.46 -7.59
C GLN A 102 -2.02 7.14 -7.91
N TYR A 103 -3.36 7.08 -7.85
CA TYR A 103 -4.13 5.88 -8.13
C TYR A 103 -5.38 6.20 -8.94
N ALA A 104 -5.84 5.21 -9.69
CA ALA A 104 -7.05 5.28 -10.48
C ALA A 104 -7.89 4.01 -10.32
N LEU A 105 -9.21 4.17 -10.36
CA LEU A 105 -10.18 3.08 -10.48
C LEU A 105 -11.02 3.32 -11.74
N ILE A 106 -10.93 2.38 -12.66
CA ILE A 106 -11.55 2.45 -13.98
C ILE A 106 -12.63 1.37 -14.02
N PRO A 107 -13.90 1.71 -13.75
CA PRO A 107 -14.99 0.76 -13.91
C PRO A 107 -15.20 0.46 -15.39
N LYS A 108 -15.98 -0.58 -15.67
CA LYS A 108 -16.44 -0.85 -17.03
C LYS A 108 -17.19 0.36 -17.61
N GLY A 109 -16.86 0.70 -18.86
CA GLY A 109 -17.49 1.81 -19.58
C GLY A 109 -19.00 1.62 -19.76
N THR A 110 -19.73 2.72 -19.86
CA THR A 110 -21.18 2.71 -20.13
C THR A 110 -21.46 3.43 -21.45
N PRO A 111 -22.63 3.22 -22.08
CA PRO A 111 -22.97 3.94 -23.31
C PRO A 111 -23.08 5.46 -23.13
N GLN A 112 -23.22 5.95 -21.89
CA GLN A 112 -23.37 7.37 -21.57
C GLN A 112 -22.07 8.03 -21.12
N GLU A 113 -21.08 7.26 -20.66
CA GLU A 113 -19.86 7.77 -20.06
C GLU A 113 -18.65 6.98 -20.58
N ASN A 114 -17.83 7.63 -21.40
CA ASN A 114 -16.54 7.11 -21.85
C ASN A 114 -15.44 7.45 -20.82
N TYR A 115 -14.39 6.61 -20.76
CA TYR A 115 -13.19 6.84 -19.94
C TYR A 115 -13.45 7.11 -18.45
N ARG A 116 -14.54 6.54 -17.92
CA ARG A 116 -14.94 6.61 -16.51
C ARG A 116 -13.74 6.29 -15.62
N THR A 117 -13.33 7.22 -14.79
CA THR A 117 -12.14 7.06 -13.93
C THR A 117 -12.34 7.78 -12.60
N TYR A 118 -12.19 7.07 -11.49
CA TYR A 118 -12.06 7.65 -10.16
C TYR A 118 -10.58 7.83 -9.85
N TYR A 119 -10.19 9.03 -9.44
CA TYR A 119 -8.81 9.34 -9.07
C TYR A 119 -8.64 9.45 -7.57
N PHE A 120 -7.48 9.03 -7.08
CA PHE A 120 -7.13 9.10 -5.67
C PHE A 120 -5.74 9.68 -5.47
N SER A 121 -5.57 10.37 -4.35
CA SER A 121 -4.30 10.94 -3.89
C SER A 121 -3.32 9.89 -3.38
N ASP A 122 -2.11 10.33 -3.05
CA ASP A 122 -1.05 9.50 -2.49
C ASP A 122 -1.45 8.75 -1.21
N ASN A 123 -2.35 9.31 -0.40
CA ASN A 123 -2.88 8.69 0.81
C ASN A 123 -4.20 7.92 0.59
N GLY A 124 -4.64 7.76 -0.67
CA GLY A 124 -5.83 6.99 -1.01
C GLY A 124 -7.15 7.73 -0.78
N LYS A 125 -7.12 9.06 -0.63
CA LYS A 125 -8.33 9.88 -0.56
C LYS A 125 -8.90 10.07 -1.97
N PHE A 126 -10.22 9.95 -2.09
CA PHE A 126 -10.92 10.26 -3.34
C PHE A 126 -10.68 11.73 -3.73
N TYR A 127 -10.27 11.94 -4.97
CA TYR A 127 -9.94 13.25 -5.52
C TYR A 127 -11.02 13.77 -6.47
N THR A 128 -11.34 13.01 -7.51
CA THR A 128 -12.40 13.37 -8.46
C THR A 128 -12.81 12.16 -9.29
N TYR A 129 -14.03 12.18 -9.81
CA TYR A 129 -14.49 11.28 -10.86
C TYR A 129 -14.46 12.01 -12.21
N TYR A 130 -13.82 11.40 -13.19
CA TYR A 130 -13.73 11.88 -14.56
C TYR A 130 -14.51 10.98 -15.51
N TYR A 131 -15.20 11.60 -16.47
CA TYR A 131 -15.71 10.90 -17.64
C TYR A 131 -15.88 11.86 -18.82
N GLN A 132 -15.97 11.30 -20.02
CA GLN A 132 -16.29 12.03 -21.23
C GLN A 132 -17.67 11.65 -21.77
N ARG A 133 -18.50 12.63 -22.13
CA ARG A 133 -19.78 12.40 -22.79
C ARG A 133 -19.59 12.04 -24.27
N PRO A 134 -20.08 10.89 -24.76
CA PRO A 134 -19.83 10.44 -26.13
C PRO A 134 -20.40 11.35 -27.23
N ASP A 135 -21.53 12.00 -26.95
CA ASP A 135 -22.27 12.86 -27.88
C ASP A 135 -21.65 14.25 -28.04
N GLU A 136 -21.07 14.78 -26.96
CA GLU A 136 -20.51 16.14 -26.93
C GLU A 136 -18.98 16.17 -26.92
N GLY A 137 -18.30 15.04 -26.67
CA GLY A 137 -16.85 14.98 -26.46
C GLY A 137 -16.39 15.80 -25.24
N LYS A 138 -17.31 16.12 -24.33
CA LYS A 138 -17.08 17.03 -23.22
C LYS A 138 -16.56 16.28 -22.00
N ASP A 139 -15.45 16.77 -21.47
CA ASP A 139 -14.87 16.31 -20.21
C ASP A 139 -15.70 16.80 -19.02
N ILE A 140 -16.03 15.87 -18.12
CA ILE A 140 -16.81 16.14 -16.91
C ILE A 140 -16.01 15.63 -15.71
N TYR A 141 -16.01 16.45 -14.66
CA TYR A 141 -15.42 16.14 -13.36
C TYR A 141 -16.49 16.25 -12.28
N ASP A 142 -16.52 15.30 -11.36
CA ASP A 142 -17.52 15.19 -10.29
C ASP A 142 -16.83 14.69 -9.01
N ASP A 143 -16.75 15.55 -8.00
CA ASP A 143 -16.17 15.27 -6.68
C ASP A 143 -17.25 15.11 -5.59
N SER A 144 -18.50 14.83 -5.99
CA SER A 144 -19.62 14.67 -5.07
C SER A 144 -19.47 13.50 -4.11
N GLU A 145 -20.15 13.59 -2.96
CA GLU A 145 -20.23 12.49 -1.99
C GLU A 145 -20.88 11.22 -2.56
N GLU A 146 -21.67 11.33 -3.63
CA GLU A 146 -22.22 10.18 -4.34
C GLU A 146 -21.12 9.42 -5.07
N ARG A 147 -20.29 10.11 -5.86
CA ARG A 147 -19.15 9.49 -6.56
C ARG A 147 -18.11 8.97 -5.58
N GLN A 148 -17.88 9.67 -4.48
CA GLN A 148 -17.02 9.16 -3.41
C GLN A 148 -17.52 7.83 -2.84
N ARG A 149 -18.84 7.71 -2.58
CA ARG A 149 -19.44 6.46 -2.08
C ARG A 149 -19.39 5.34 -3.12
N GLU A 150 -19.62 5.66 -4.39
CA GLU A 150 -19.48 4.70 -5.49
C GLU A 150 -18.04 4.19 -5.62
N ALA A 151 -17.05 5.10 -5.54
CA ALA A 151 -15.64 4.76 -5.53
C ALA A 151 -15.27 3.82 -4.38
N GLN A 152 -15.75 4.12 -3.16
CA GLN A 152 -15.53 3.28 -1.99
C GLN A 152 -16.12 1.88 -2.17
N HIS A 153 -17.31 1.76 -2.76
CA HIS A 153 -17.92 0.47 -3.03
C HIS A 153 -17.03 -0.42 -3.91
N TYR A 154 -16.51 0.12 -5.02
CA TYR A 154 -15.59 -0.64 -5.88
C TYR A 154 -14.27 -0.99 -5.16
N ILE A 155 -13.74 -0.07 -4.34
CA ILE A 155 -12.56 -0.37 -3.52
C ILE A 155 -12.85 -1.54 -2.59
N ASP A 156 -13.98 -1.52 -1.89
CA ASP A 156 -14.33 -2.56 -0.93
C ASP A 156 -14.49 -3.93 -1.61
N GLU A 157 -15.08 -3.99 -2.81
CA GLU A 157 -15.22 -5.21 -3.61
C GLU A 157 -13.86 -5.84 -3.98
N ILE A 158 -12.85 -5.00 -4.23
CA ILE A 158 -11.51 -5.44 -4.66
C ILE A 158 -10.60 -5.71 -3.47
N ILE A 159 -10.55 -4.79 -2.51
CA ILE A 159 -9.57 -4.75 -1.41
C ILE A 159 -9.99 -5.64 -0.24
N THR A 160 -11.28 -5.69 0.11
CA THR A 160 -11.75 -6.47 1.28
C THR A 160 -11.39 -7.96 1.17
N PRO A 161 -11.59 -8.64 0.02
CA PRO A 161 -11.19 -10.04 -0.12
C PRO A 161 -9.68 -10.25 0.06
N ILE A 162 -8.85 -9.30 -0.38
CA ILE A 162 -7.39 -9.35 -0.26
C ILE A 162 -6.99 -9.19 1.20
N VAL A 163 -7.51 -8.17 1.88
CA VAL A 163 -7.27 -7.93 3.31
C VAL A 163 -7.65 -9.17 4.12
N ASN A 164 -8.86 -9.70 3.94
CA ASN A 164 -9.33 -10.87 4.68
C ASN A 164 -8.47 -12.13 4.46
N LYS A 165 -7.84 -12.25 3.29
CA LYS A 165 -7.04 -13.41 2.91
C LYS A 165 -5.59 -13.32 3.39
N LEU A 166 -5.03 -12.10 3.43
CA LEU A 166 -3.64 -11.82 3.78
C LEU A 166 -3.45 -11.37 5.23
N GLU A 167 -4.54 -11.04 5.94
CA GLU A 167 -4.46 -10.62 7.34
C GLU A 167 -3.95 -11.75 8.23
N ASP A 168 -2.74 -11.57 8.76
CA ASP A 168 -2.17 -12.41 9.80
C ASP A 168 -1.52 -11.54 10.88
N LYS A 169 -1.51 -12.04 12.12
CA LYS A 169 -1.01 -11.29 13.27
C LYS A 169 0.48 -11.55 13.49
N PRO A 170 1.32 -10.50 13.60
CA PRO A 170 2.75 -10.68 13.88
C PRO A 170 2.96 -11.24 15.29
N ARG A 171 4.00 -12.08 15.44
CA ARG A 171 4.44 -12.56 16.77
C ARG A 171 4.99 -11.45 17.67
N VAL A 172 5.68 -10.49 17.05
CA VAL A 172 6.21 -9.30 17.69
C VAL A 172 5.56 -8.11 17.02
N ASP A 173 4.78 -7.36 17.78
CA ASP A 173 4.09 -6.17 17.30
C ASP A 173 5.08 -5.01 17.10
N LEU A 174 5.22 -4.58 15.85
CA LEU A 174 6.06 -3.46 15.42
C LEU A 174 5.22 -2.26 14.93
N GLN A 175 3.97 -2.11 15.39
CA GLN A 175 3.07 -1.02 14.98
C GLN A 175 3.72 0.34 15.13
N TRP A 176 4.50 0.57 16.19
CA TRP A 176 5.21 1.83 16.39
C TRP A 176 6.20 2.14 15.24
N PHE A 177 6.94 1.13 14.77
CA PHE A 177 7.85 1.30 13.63
C PHE A 177 7.08 1.51 12.32
N PHE A 178 5.97 0.80 12.14
CA PHE A 178 5.09 0.99 10.98
C PHE A 178 4.51 2.41 10.94
N ASN A 179 3.94 2.89 12.05
CA ASN A 179 3.41 4.25 12.18
C ASN A 179 4.50 5.28 11.91
N LYS A 180 5.69 5.10 12.47
CA LYS A 180 6.81 6.01 12.21
C LYS A 180 7.17 6.12 10.72
N LYS A 181 6.99 5.05 9.95
CA LYS A 181 7.28 5.04 8.51
C LYS A 181 6.15 5.62 7.67
N TYR A 182 4.89 5.37 8.02
CA TYR A 182 3.75 5.63 7.12
C TYR A 182 2.78 6.72 7.60
N GLN A 183 2.71 7.01 8.90
CA GLN A 183 1.67 7.88 9.47
C GLN A 183 1.64 9.27 8.82
N GLU A 184 2.80 9.86 8.50
CA GLU A 184 2.86 11.19 7.87
C GLU A 184 2.09 11.23 6.54
N ARG A 185 2.20 10.18 5.73
CA ARG A 185 1.49 10.07 4.44
C ARG A 185 -0.03 10.09 4.66
N PHE A 186 -0.52 9.28 5.58
CA PHE A 186 -1.95 9.06 5.77
C PHE A 186 -2.62 10.04 6.73
N SER A 187 -1.87 10.91 7.41
CA SER A 187 -2.42 11.94 8.31
C SER A 187 -2.70 13.29 7.64
N ARG A 188 -2.36 13.45 6.36
CA ARG A 188 -2.59 14.68 5.60
C ARG A 188 -4.04 14.74 5.13
N ASP A 189 -4.62 15.94 5.16
CA ASP A 189 -5.95 16.24 4.61
C ASP A 189 -5.90 16.55 3.11
#